data_AF-A0A139X9G4-F1
#
_entry.id   AF-A0A139X9G4-F1
#
_cell.length_a   1.000
_cell.length_b   1.000
_cell.length_c   1.000
_cell.angle_alpha   90.00
_cell.angle_beta   90.00
_cell.angle_gamma   90.00
#
_symmetry.space_group_name_H-M   'P 1'
#
loop_
_entity.id
_entity.type
_entity.pdbx_description
1 polymer ?
#
loop_
_entity_poly.entity_id
_entity_poly.type
_entity_poly.pdbx_seq_one_letter_code
_entity_poly.pdbx_strand_id
1 'polypeptide(L)'
;MLKIFRVNSWVSACVVSNLLLTLLTPLTAYGGKQLNESIAFSSCFGLGLPVNTDELRKYGSLKNIGDVFEAFALRSIGIRKYTGPIIYSSLRDRETKGGIKNVEPDGYTTLFLLIKDETTNQVIKQYSFPNSIIFDAKAVNTRMPYSYSEHQLAGYIDILSRSPAATGTLSNGQRATPRLVLLTSADAIVGENLKEFATQQGVAIYQQIVCTNFTGIPKLTDLIMGRPINLNPNVYTSKRAKPNNFEIRSIPSSLYK
;
A
#
# COMPACT_ATOMS: atom_id res chain seq x y z
N MET A 1 -35.62 -35.37 18.70
CA MET A 1 -36.03 -34.00 19.11
C MET A 1 -34.76 -33.16 19.21
N LEU A 2 -34.37 -32.46 18.13
CA LEU A 2 -33.11 -31.69 18.06
C LEU A 2 -33.36 -30.25 18.56
N LYS A 3 -32.66 -29.83 19.61
CA LYS A 3 -32.60 -28.42 20.02
C LYS A 3 -31.58 -27.68 19.15
N ILE A 4 -32.08 -26.74 18.34
CA ILE A 4 -31.27 -25.77 17.61
C ILE A 4 -30.89 -24.66 18.60
N PHE A 5 -29.60 -24.51 18.90
CA PHE A 5 -29.09 -23.32 19.58
C PHE A 5 -28.77 -22.25 18.52
N ARG A 6 -29.59 -21.19 18.48
CA ARG A 6 -29.22 -19.92 17.82
C ARG A 6 -28.33 -19.13 18.77
N VAL A 7 -27.10 -18.87 18.35
CA VAL A 7 -26.25 -17.84 18.98
C VAL A 7 -26.39 -16.58 18.14
N ASN A 8 -27.21 -15.64 18.62
CA ASN A 8 -27.18 -14.25 18.16
C ASN A 8 -26.07 -13.54 18.95
N SER A 9 -24.88 -13.40 18.39
CA SER A 9 -23.87 -12.48 18.92
C SER A 9 -23.88 -11.21 18.08
N TRP A 10 -24.56 -10.19 18.60
CA TRP A 10 -24.35 -8.81 18.18
C TRP A 10 -23.04 -8.34 18.81
N VAL A 11 -21.99 -8.20 18.00
CA VAL A 11 -20.75 -7.56 18.45
C VAL A 11 -20.99 -6.06 18.42
N SER A 12 -21.22 -5.48 19.59
CA SER A 12 -21.26 -4.04 19.79
C SER A 12 -19.81 -3.53 19.84
N ALA A 13 -19.38 -2.80 18.81
CA ALA A 13 -18.10 -2.10 18.82
C ALA A 13 -18.25 -0.82 19.66
N CYS A 14 -17.67 -0.81 20.87
CA CYS A 14 -17.61 0.39 21.70
C CYS A 14 -16.72 1.44 21.04
N VAL A 15 -17.32 2.53 20.57
CA VAL A 15 -16.64 3.78 20.22
C VAL A 15 -16.41 4.55 21.52
N VAL A 16 -15.22 4.44 22.10
CA VAL A 16 -14.82 5.31 23.22
C VAL A 16 -14.15 6.55 22.64
N SER A 17 -14.91 7.64 22.64
CA SER A 17 -14.50 8.98 22.25
C SER A 17 -13.52 9.55 23.28
N ASN A 18 -12.34 10.00 22.84
CA ASN A 18 -11.48 10.88 23.63
C ASN A 18 -10.71 11.86 22.72
N LEU A 19 -11.16 13.11 22.75
CA LEU A 19 -10.57 14.43 22.44
C LEU A 19 -9.64 14.69 21.22
N LEU A 20 -9.07 13.69 20.54
CA LEU A 20 -8.34 13.90 19.28
C LEU A 20 -9.07 13.31 18.06
N LEU A 21 -10.13 12.51 18.29
CA LEU A 21 -11.03 12.07 17.23
C LEU A 21 -11.74 13.26 16.55
N THR A 22 -11.91 14.41 17.19
CA THR A 22 -12.53 15.59 16.56
C THR A 22 -11.69 16.22 15.45
N LEU A 23 -10.39 15.95 15.38
CA LEU A 23 -9.53 16.40 14.26
C LEU A 23 -9.40 15.34 13.14
N LEU A 24 -9.91 14.12 13.36
CA LEU A 24 -9.75 12.99 12.43
C LEU A 24 -10.99 12.08 12.28
N THR A 25 -12.19 12.49 12.74
CA THR A 25 -13.42 11.71 12.50
C THR A 25 -14.07 12.02 11.17
N PRO A 26 -14.65 11.01 10.51
CA PRO A 26 -15.06 11.07 9.12
C PRO A 26 -16.48 11.65 9.01
N LEU A 27 -16.69 12.52 8.03
CA LEU A 27 -18.03 12.77 7.51
C LEU A 27 -18.61 11.46 6.98
N THR A 28 -19.83 11.15 7.42
CA THR A 28 -20.62 10.01 6.99
C THR A 28 -20.88 10.05 5.48
N ALA A 29 -20.33 9.08 4.75
CA ALA A 29 -20.75 8.78 3.37
C ALA A 29 -21.24 7.32 3.30
N TYR A 30 -22.53 7.17 3.04
CA TYR A 30 -23.25 5.91 2.87
C TYR A 30 -23.05 5.41 1.43
N GLY A 31 -22.46 4.22 1.24
CA GLY A 31 -22.43 3.54 -0.07
C GLY A 31 -21.25 2.59 -0.37
N GLY A 32 -20.12 2.68 0.36
CA GLY A 32 -18.91 1.88 0.08
C GLY A 32 -18.32 1.08 1.27
N LYS A 33 -19.05 0.97 2.39
CA LYS A 33 -18.51 0.57 3.69
C LYS A 33 -18.01 -0.88 3.80
N GLN A 34 -18.71 -1.87 3.22
CA GLN A 34 -18.41 -3.28 3.53
C GLN A 34 -17.02 -3.77 3.08
N LEU A 35 -16.55 -3.35 1.91
CA LEU A 35 -15.25 -3.80 1.41
C LEU A 35 -14.10 -3.17 2.21
N ASN A 36 -14.22 -1.89 2.55
CA ASN A 36 -13.23 -1.18 3.36
C ASN A 36 -13.21 -1.68 4.80
N GLU A 37 -14.38 -1.97 5.38
CA GLU A 37 -14.46 -2.58 6.71
C GLU A 37 -13.76 -3.93 6.74
N SER A 38 -13.89 -4.75 5.69
CA SER A 38 -13.18 -6.03 5.59
C SER A 38 -11.66 -5.85 5.50
N ILE A 39 -11.17 -4.87 4.72
CA ILE A 39 -9.73 -4.58 4.59
C ILE A 39 -9.19 -4.02 5.91
N ALA A 40 -9.88 -3.06 6.53
CA ALA A 40 -9.50 -2.45 7.82
C ALA A 40 -9.48 -3.50 8.93
N PHE A 41 -10.55 -4.27 9.06
CA PHE A 41 -10.63 -5.39 10.00
C PHE A 41 -9.47 -6.35 9.77
N SER A 42 -9.27 -6.79 8.53
CA SER A 42 -8.17 -7.70 8.19
C SER A 42 -6.80 -7.10 8.53
N SER A 43 -6.54 -5.83 8.23
CA SER A 43 -5.28 -5.16 8.53
C SER A 43 -4.99 -5.12 10.04
N CYS A 44 -6.00 -4.86 10.87
CA CYS A 44 -5.81 -4.68 12.30
C CYS A 44 -5.58 -5.96 13.13
N PHE A 45 -5.54 -7.15 12.51
CA PHE A 45 -5.10 -8.40 13.15
C PHE A 45 -3.56 -8.62 13.09
N GLY A 46 -2.79 -7.58 12.78
CA GLY A 46 -1.33 -7.65 12.60
C GLY A 46 -0.50 -7.00 13.72
N LEU A 47 0.79 -7.33 13.76
CA LEU A 47 1.79 -6.72 14.64
C LEU A 47 2.60 -5.67 13.86
N GLY A 48 2.37 -4.39 14.11
CA GLY A 48 3.27 -3.29 13.75
C GLY A 48 4.08 -2.82 14.96
N LEU A 49 5.11 -1.98 14.76
CA LEU A 49 5.79 -1.34 15.88
C LEU A 49 4.88 -0.23 16.44
N PRO A 50 4.48 -0.30 17.71
CA PRO A 50 3.65 0.71 18.33
C PRO A 50 4.43 2.02 18.42
N VAL A 51 3.77 3.09 17.97
CA VAL A 51 4.29 4.45 18.10
C VAL A 51 3.44 5.17 19.14
N ASN A 52 4.12 5.64 20.19
CA ASN A 52 3.48 6.39 21.25
C ASN A 52 2.94 7.71 20.69
N THR A 53 1.68 8.02 20.99
CA THR A 53 1.02 9.25 20.55
C THR A 53 1.67 10.52 21.10
N ASP A 54 2.34 10.47 22.26
CA ASP A 54 3.15 11.57 22.77
C ASP A 54 4.42 11.80 21.95
N GLU A 55 4.97 10.76 21.32
CA GLU A 55 6.06 10.93 20.36
C GLU A 55 5.57 11.57 19.06
N LEU A 56 4.34 11.26 18.62
CA LEU A 56 3.73 11.94 17.47
C LEU A 56 3.58 13.44 17.69
N ARG A 57 3.32 13.88 18.93
CA ARG A 57 3.28 15.30 19.30
C ARG A 57 4.63 16.01 19.13
N LYS A 58 5.77 15.31 19.21
CA LYS A 58 7.09 15.88 18.91
C LYS A 58 7.24 16.25 17.44
N TYR A 59 6.49 15.59 16.57
CA TYR A 59 6.35 15.95 15.16
C TYR A 59 5.30 17.04 14.92
N GLY A 60 4.64 17.56 15.96
CA GLY A 60 3.70 18.69 15.87
C GLY A 60 4.35 20.03 15.49
N SER A 61 5.68 20.08 15.35
CA SER A 61 6.38 21.17 14.66
C SER A 61 6.29 21.07 13.13
N LEU A 62 5.90 19.92 12.59
CA LEU A 62 5.55 19.75 11.19
C LEU A 62 4.23 20.47 10.93
N LYS A 63 4.23 21.37 9.96
CA LYS A 63 3.07 22.24 9.66
C LYS A 63 1.90 21.48 9.04
N ASN A 64 2.06 20.21 8.67
CA ASN A 64 1.06 19.42 7.94
C ASN A 64 0.83 18.04 8.57
N ILE A 65 -0.45 17.67 8.74
CA ILE A 65 -0.90 16.36 9.22
C ILE A 65 -0.38 15.21 8.34
N GLY A 66 -0.17 15.45 7.04
CA GLY A 66 0.40 14.49 6.11
C GLY A 66 1.81 14.04 6.52
N ASP A 67 2.67 14.99 6.88
CA ASP A 67 4.06 14.70 7.25
C ASP A 67 4.16 13.93 8.58
N VAL A 68 3.29 14.27 9.54
CA VAL A 68 3.18 13.54 10.82
C VAL A 68 2.75 12.10 10.58
N PHE A 69 1.74 11.90 9.71
CA PHE A 69 1.27 10.57 9.36
C PHE A 69 2.32 9.76 8.60
N GLU A 70 3.03 10.37 7.64
CA GLU A 70 4.13 9.72 6.92
C GLU A 70 5.22 9.25 7.88
N ALA A 71 5.69 10.13 8.77
CA ALA A 71 6.71 9.81 9.76
C ALA A 71 6.27 8.68 10.69
N PHE A 72 5.02 8.73 11.17
CA PHE A 72 4.40 7.65 11.94
C PHE A 72 4.42 6.33 11.16
N ALA A 73 3.86 6.33 9.96
CA ALA A 73 3.59 5.15 9.18
C ALA A 73 4.89 4.42 8.83
N LEU A 74 5.89 5.14 8.32
CA LEU A 74 7.20 4.59 7.99
C LEU A 74 7.91 4.03 9.23
N ARG A 75 7.86 4.74 10.37
CA ARG A 75 8.48 4.29 11.62
C ARG A 75 7.82 3.02 12.15
N SER A 76 6.49 2.94 12.11
CA SER A 76 5.75 1.77 12.59
C SER A 76 6.09 0.49 11.82
N ILE A 77 6.49 0.61 10.56
CA ILE A 77 6.94 -0.53 9.74
C ILE A 77 8.47 -0.67 9.66
N GLY A 78 9.23 0.14 10.39
CA GLY A 78 10.70 0.09 10.41
C GLY A 78 11.38 0.54 9.11
N ILE A 79 10.70 1.35 8.30
CA ILE A 79 11.24 1.91 7.05
C ILE A 79 11.67 3.36 7.27
N ARG A 80 12.75 3.77 6.59
CA ARG A 80 13.23 5.16 6.59
C ARG A 80 12.65 5.93 5.40
N LYS A 81 12.46 7.23 5.58
CA LYS A 81 12.08 8.13 4.49
C LYS A 81 13.10 8.04 3.36
N TYR A 82 12.62 7.96 2.12
CA TYR A 82 13.48 7.98 0.95
C TYR A 82 14.10 9.37 0.76
N THR A 83 15.44 9.42 0.69
CA THR A 83 16.21 10.65 0.41
C THR A 83 17.20 10.41 -0.73
N GLY A 84 16.90 9.45 -1.60
CA GLY A 84 17.77 9.05 -2.70
C GLY A 84 17.64 9.96 -3.92
N PRO A 85 18.23 9.57 -5.06
CA PRO A 85 18.14 10.34 -6.29
C PRO A 85 16.70 10.41 -6.82
N ILE A 86 16.46 11.36 -7.71
CA ILE A 86 15.19 11.50 -8.42
C ILE A 86 14.87 10.21 -9.20
N ILE A 87 13.61 9.75 -9.12
CA ILE A 87 13.13 8.56 -9.81
C ILE A 87 12.23 8.99 -10.96
N TYR A 88 12.65 8.75 -12.21
CA TYR A 88 11.91 9.15 -13.40
C TYR A 88 10.91 8.07 -13.85
N SER A 89 9.64 8.45 -14.05
CA SER A 89 8.59 7.63 -14.63
C SER A 89 8.17 8.16 -15.99
N SER A 90 8.40 7.37 -17.05
CA SER A 90 7.97 7.73 -18.41
C SER A 90 6.45 7.77 -18.52
N LEU A 91 5.75 6.95 -17.73
CA LEU A 91 4.31 6.98 -17.66
C LEU A 91 3.82 8.33 -17.13
N ARG A 92 4.34 8.78 -15.99
CA ARG A 92 3.90 10.04 -15.38
C ARG A 92 4.25 11.24 -16.25
N ASP A 93 5.43 11.24 -16.87
CA ASP A 93 5.83 12.25 -17.86
C ASP A 93 4.79 12.37 -18.99
N ARG A 94 4.38 11.22 -19.56
CA ARG A 94 3.36 11.17 -20.61
C ARG A 94 2.00 11.65 -20.15
N GLU A 95 1.48 11.11 -19.04
CA GLU A 95 0.13 11.44 -18.55
C GLU A 95 0.02 12.91 -18.12
N THR A 96 1.12 13.52 -17.67
CA THR A 96 1.16 14.95 -17.29
C THR A 96 1.66 15.86 -18.42
N LYS A 97 1.85 15.32 -19.63
CA LYS A 97 2.34 16.06 -20.81
C LYS A 97 3.64 16.83 -20.55
N GLY A 98 4.56 16.26 -19.79
CA GLY A 98 5.83 16.89 -19.43
C GLY A 98 5.81 17.76 -18.18
N GLY A 99 4.65 18.00 -17.57
CA GLY A 99 4.52 18.82 -16.36
C GLY A 99 5.21 18.22 -15.15
N ILE A 100 5.07 16.90 -14.94
CA ILE A 100 5.68 16.17 -13.82
C ILE A 100 6.21 14.83 -14.30
N LYS A 101 7.51 14.64 -14.14
CA LYS A 101 8.24 13.49 -14.71
C LYS A 101 8.66 12.45 -13.69
N ASN A 102 8.75 12.88 -12.45
CA ASN A 102 9.40 12.12 -11.39
C ASN A 102 8.35 11.56 -10.44
N VAL A 103 8.72 10.52 -9.71
CA VAL A 103 7.96 10.04 -8.56
C VAL A 103 8.80 10.23 -7.30
N GLU A 104 8.12 10.43 -6.19
CA GLU A 104 8.70 10.74 -4.88
C GLU A 104 8.08 9.78 -3.86
N PRO A 105 8.63 8.56 -3.72
CA PRO A 105 8.11 7.60 -2.76
C PRO A 105 8.47 8.04 -1.34
N ASP A 106 7.60 7.73 -0.38
CA ASP A 106 7.90 7.96 1.03
C ASP A 106 8.95 6.96 1.53
N GLY A 107 8.93 5.73 1.02
CA GLY A 107 9.98 4.74 1.25
C GLY A 107 10.27 3.90 0.01
N TYR A 108 11.53 3.48 -0.18
CA TYR A 108 11.93 2.64 -1.31
C TYR A 108 13.00 1.64 -0.87
N THR A 109 12.73 0.34 -0.99
CA THR A 109 13.60 -0.69 -0.43
C THR A 109 13.65 -1.99 -1.24
N THR A 110 14.45 -2.92 -0.75
CA THR A 110 14.70 -4.25 -1.31
C THR A 110 13.54 -5.19 -1.02
N LEU A 111 13.11 -5.93 -2.05
CA LEU A 111 12.26 -7.10 -1.90
C LEU A 111 13.14 -8.32 -1.64
N PHE A 112 12.95 -8.98 -0.50
CA PHE A 112 13.53 -10.29 -0.22
C PHE A 112 12.52 -11.39 -0.53
N LEU A 113 12.96 -12.39 -1.30
CA LEU A 113 12.19 -13.61 -1.54
C LEU A 113 12.89 -14.76 -0.82
N LEU A 114 12.17 -15.41 0.09
CA LEU A 114 12.63 -16.58 0.83
C LEU A 114 11.94 -17.80 0.27
N ILE A 115 12.72 -18.77 -0.21
CA ILE A 115 12.22 -20.10 -0.54
C ILE A 115 12.47 -20.98 0.68
N LYS A 116 11.40 -21.58 1.18
CA LYS A 116 11.44 -22.48 2.33
C LYS A 116 11.22 -23.91 1.89
N ASP A 117 11.85 -24.82 2.61
CA ASP A 117 11.49 -26.23 2.58
C ASP A 117 10.15 -26.41 3.32
N GLU A 118 9.17 -27.06 2.68
CA GLU A 118 7.82 -27.19 3.22
C GLU A 118 7.76 -28.13 4.43
N THR A 119 8.69 -29.08 4.54
CA THR A 119 8.69 -30.09 5.61
C THR A 119 9.32 -29.54 6.89
N THR A 120 10.44 -28.83 6.75
CA THR A 120 11.26 -28.34 7.85
C THR A 120 11.01 -26.87 8.17
N ASN A 121 10.30 -26.13 7.29
CA ASN A 121 10.09 -24.68 7.35
C ASN A 121 11.40 -23.87 7.36
N GLN A 122 12.53 -24.48 7.00
CA GLN A 122 13.83 -23.82 6.91
C GLN A 122 13.97 -23.06 5.61
N VAL A 123 14.66 -21.91 5.63
CA VAL A 123 14.98 -21.14 4.42
C VAL A 123 16.11 -21.84 3.67
N ILE A 124 15.81 -22.33 2.46
CA ILE A 124 16.78 -23.04 1.60
C ILE A 124 17.41 -22.14 0.54
N LYS A 125 16.71 -21.07 0.14
CA LYS A 125 17.25 -20.05 -0.77
C LYS A 125 16.70 -18.68 -0.41
N GLN A 126 17.52 -17.66 -0.61
CA GLN A 126 17.13 -16.27 -0.46
C GLN A 126 17.56 -15.49 -1.70
N TYR A 127 16.63 -14.70 -2.25
CA TYR A 127 16.90 -13.74 -3.31
C TYR A 127 16.67 -12.33 -2.80
N SER A 128 17.45 -11.38 -3.32
CA SER A 128 17.37 -9.97 -2.97
C SER A 128 17.19 -9.16 -4.25
N PHE A 129 16.14 -8.35 -4.29
CA PHE A 129 15.81 -7.47 -5.40
C PHE A 129 15.78 -6.04 -4.90
N PRO A 130 16.88 -5.28 -5.03
CA PRO A 130 16.90 -3.89 -4.59
C PRO A 130 15.83 -3.09 -5.32
N ASN A 131 15.36 -2.00 -4.71
CA ASN A 131 14.47 -1.04 -5.37
C ASN A 131 13.22 -1.70 -5.96
N SER A 132 12.59 -2.61 -5.21
CA SER A 132 11.46 -3.43 -5.68
C SER A 132 10.25 -3.40 -4.75
N ILE A 133 10.30 -2.55 -3.71
CA ILE A 133 9.15 -2.20 -2.88
C ILE A 133 9.10 -0.69 -2.70
N ILE A 134 8.03 -0.05 -3.16
CA ILE A 134 7.73 1.36 -2.85
C ILE A 134 6.69 1.42 -1.74
N PHE A 135 6.90 2.31 -0.78
CA PHE A 135 5.95 2.70 0.26
C PHE A 135 5.45 4.11 0.00
N ASP A 136 4.15 4.31 0.17
CA ASP A 136 3.50 5.60 0.02
C ASP A 136 2.46 5.77 1.12
N ALA A 137 2.71 6.71 2.04
CA ALA A 137 1.85 7.05 3.15
C ALA A 137 0.86 8.15 2.75
N LYS A 138 -0.43 7.93 3.02
CA LYS A 138 -1.50 8.87 2.69
C LYS A 138 -2.53 8.96 3.81
N ALA A 139 -2.57 10.11 4.45
CA ALA A 139 -3.61 10.49 5.43
C ALA A 139 -4.81 11.11 4.72
N VAL A 140 -5.49 10.34 3.87
CA VAL A 140 -6.62 10.85 3.08
C VAL A 140 -7.89 10.05 3.30
N ASN A 141 -9.03 10.71 3.20
CA ASN A 141 -10.37 10.11 3.31
C ASN A 141 -11.05 10.01 1.93
N THR A 142 -10.24 9.82 0.88
CA THR A 142 -10.71 9.82 -0.50
C THR A 142 -10.32 8.54 -1.24
N ARG A 143 -10.92 8.36 -2.41
CA ARG A 143 -10.53 7.32 -3.35
C ARG A 143 -9.23 7.71 -4.06
N MET A 144 -8.33 6.76 -4.19
CA MET A 144 -7.06 6.85 -4.91
C MET A 144 -7.17 6.08 -6.24
N PRO A 145 -7.68 6.72 -7.31
CA PRO A 145 -7.74 6.12 -8.65
C PRO A 145 -6.37 6.10 -9.33
N TYR A 146 -6.32 5.55 -10.54
CA TYR A 146 -5.15 5.59 -11.42
C TYR A 146 -4.50 6.99 -11.57
N SER A 147 -5.32 8.04 -11.70
CA SER A 147 -4.87 9.44 -11.86
C SER A 147 -4.53 10.16 -10.57
N TYR A 148 -4.61 9.49 -9.42
CA TYR A 148 -4.43 10.10 -8.11
C TYR A 148 -3.09 10.85 -8.00
N SER A 149 -3.14 12.06 -7.42
CA SER A 149 -1.99 12.94 -7.23
C SER A 149 -1.17 13.14 -8.51
N GLU A 150 -1.85 13.48 -9.61
CA GLU A 150 -1.23 13.67 -10.93
C GLU A 150 -0.45 12.43 -11.37
N HIS A 151 -1.11 11.27 -11.28
CA HIS A 151 -0.58 9.96 -11.68
C HIS A 151 0.65 9.49 -10.90
N GLN A 152 0.86 9.97 -9.65
CA GLN A 152 1.95 9.50 -8.78
C GLN A 152 1.92 7.96 -8.60
N LEU A 153 0.75 7.41 -8.26
CA LEU A 153 0.60 5.96 -7.99
C LEU A 153 0.81 5.12 -9.25
N ALA A 154 0.30 5.60 -10.39
CA ALA A 154 0.57 4.98 -11.68
C ALA A 154 2.08 5.03 -12.01
N GLY A 155 2.74 6.15 -11.73
CA GLY A 155 4.18 6.30 -11.88
C GLY A 155 4.96 5.29 -11.04
N TYR A 156 4.59 5.08 -9.77
CA TYR A 156 5.22 4.04 -8.94
C TYR A 156 5.09 2.65 -9.55
N ILE A 157 3.91 2.32 -10.09
CA ILE A 157 3.67 1.04 -10.76
C ILE A 157 4.55 0.90 -12.01
N ASP A 158 4.71 1.96 -12.81
CA ASP A 158 5.64 1.97 -13.94
C ASP A 158 7.08 1.66 -13.50
N ILE A 159 7.59 2.35 -12.46
CA ILE A 159 8.93 2.08 -11.92
C ILE A 159 9.08 0.63 -11.47
N LEU A 160 8.12 0.15 -10.67
CA LEU A 160 8.14 -1.21 -10.13
C LEU A 160 8.04 -2.27 -11.22
N SER A 161 7.28 -2.02 -12.28
CA SER A 161 7.13 -2.96 -13.42
C SER A 161 8.45 -3.25 -14.15
N ARG A 162 9.44 -2.37 -13.98
CA ARG A 162 10.78 -2.47 -14.57
C ARG A 162 11.87 -2.76 -13.53
N SER A 163 11.51 -3.01 -12.27
CA SER A 163 12.47 -3.24 -11.20
C SER A 163 13.22 -4.58 -11.34
N PRO A 164 14.31 -4.81 -10.59
CA PRO A 164 15.01 -6.10 -10.56
C PRO A 164 14.10 -7.28 -10.22
N ALA A 165 13.09 -7.11 -9.36
CA ALA A 165 12.11 -8.17 -9.09
C ALA A 165 11.28 -8.54 -10.33
N ALA A 166 10.85 -7.54 -11.11
CA ALA A 166 10.00 -7.73 -12.28
C ALA A 166 10.75 -8.32 -13.49
N THR A 167 12.05 -8.03 -13.58
CA THR A 167 12.90 -8.41 -14.72
C THR A 167 13.79 -9.62 -14.42
N GLY A 168 14.19 -9.81 -13.17
CA GLY A 168 14.99 -10.93 -12.70
C GLY A 168 14.23 -12.26 -12.79
N THR A 169 14.91 -13.27 -13.34
CA THR A 169 14.38 -14.64 -13.41
C THR A 169 15.08 -15.50 -12.36
N LEU A 170 14.29 -16.17 -11.53
CA LEU A 170 14.73 -17.10 -10.50
C LEU A 170 15.24 -18.40 -11.14
N SER A 171 15.97 -19.20 -10.36
CA SER A 171 16.51 -20.49 -10.85
C SER A 171 15.43 -21.49 -11.32
N ASN A 172 14.18 -21.32 -10.89
CA ASN A 172 13.04 -22.14 -11.29
C ASN A 172 12.23 -21.52 -12.46
N GLY A 173 12.76 -20.48 -13.12
CA GLY A 173 12.09 -19.79 -14.23
C GLY A 173 10.97 -18.83 -13.81
N GLN A 174 10.66 -18.72 -12.51
CA GLN A 174 9.68 -17.76 -12.01
C GLN A 174 10.29 -16.37 -11.84
N ARG A 175 9.44 -15.35 -11.67
CA ARG A 175 9.86 -13.98 -11.35
C ARG A 175 9.26 -13.55 -10.04
N ALA A 176 9.96 -12.71 -9.29
CA ALA A 176 9.39 -12.10 -8.12
C ALA A 176 8.37 -11.02 -8.52
N THR A 177 7.37 -10.78 -7.67
CA THR A 177 6.38 -9.72 -7.91
C THR A 177 6.78 -8.48 -7.09
N PRO A 178 7.17 -7.37 -7.72
CA PRO A 178 7.45 -6.12 -7.03
C PRO A 178 6.17 -5.59 -6.33
N ARG A 179 6.34 -4.72 -5.34
CA ARG A 179 5.23 -4.30 -4.45
C ARG A 179 5.11 -2.79 -4.32
N LEU A 180 3.90 -2.27 -4.47
CA LEU A 180 3.50 -0.97 -3.98
C LEU A 180 2.73 -1.18 -2.67
N VAL A 181 3.20 -0.57 -1.57
CA VAL A 181 2.58 -0.68 -0.26
C VAL A 181 2.05 0.69 0.15
N LEU A 182 0.72 0.82 0.19
CA LEU A 182 0.04 2.02 0.61
C LEU A 182 -0.18 1.97 2.12
N LEU A 183 0.34 2.96 2.84
CA LEU A 183 0.14 3.12 4.27
C LEU A 183 -0.95 4.17 4.45
N THR A 184 -2.12 3.81 4.97
CA THR A 184 -3.29 4.70 4.90
C THR A 184 -4.07 4.78 6.21
N SER A 185 -4.90 5.81 6.32
CA SER A 185 -6.07 5.77 7.21
C SER A 185 -7.08 4.71 6.74
N ALA A 186 -8.03 4.34 7.61
CA ALA A 186 -9.04 3.34 7.30
C ALA A 186 -10.03 3.77 6.20
N ASP A 187 -10.20 5.07 6.00
CA ASP A 187 -11.15 5.63 5.03
C ASP A 187 -10.60 5.72 3.60
N ALA A 188 -9.29 5.49 3.41
CA ALA A 188 -8.67 5.57 2.09
C ALA A 188 -9.04 4.35 1.23
N ILE A 189 -9.49 4.61 0.00
CA ILE A 189 -9.97 3.55 -0.91
C ILE A 189 -9.07 3.47 -2.14
N VAL A 190 -8.45 2.32 -2.39
CA VAL A 190 -7.70 2.09 -3.63
C VAL A 190 -8.67 1.80 -4.78
N GLY A 191 -8.64 2.60 -5.84
CA GLY A 191 -9.57 2.44 -6.96
C GLY A 191 -9.33 1.17 -7.77
N GLU A 192 -10.40 0.52 -8.23
CA GLU A 192 -10.33 -0.66 -9.10
C GLU A 192 -9.42 -0.47 -10.34
N ASN A 193 -9.52 0.68 -11.02
CA ASN A 193 -8.69 0.98 -12.19
C ASN A 193 -7.18 0.97 -11.88
N LEU A 194 -6.76 1.40 -10.69
CA LEU A 194 -5.37 1.33 -10.25
C LEU A 194 -4.94 -0.12 -10.01
N LYS A 195 -5.82 -0.94 -9.40
CA LYS A 195 -5.57 -2.36 -9.14
C LYS A 195 -5.49 -3.17 -10.44
N GLU A 196 -6.37 -2.91 -11.39
CA GLU A 196 -6.33 -3.51 -12.73
C GLU A 196 -5.06 -3.15 -13.46
N PHE A 197 -4.71 -1.85 -13.50
CA PHE A 197 -3.46 -1.38 -14.10
C PHE A 197 -2.24 -2.04 -13.44
N ALA A 198 -2.17 -2.08 -12.11
CA ALA A 198 -1.09 -2.75 -11.40
C ALA A 198 -0.99 -4.24 -11.74
N THR A 199 -2.14 -4.92 -11.87
CA THR A 199 -2.19 -6.35 -12.23
C THR A 199 -1.66 -6.59 -13.64
N GLN A 200 -2.05 -5.77 -14.61
CA GLN A 200 -1.54 -5.82 -15.99
C GLN A 200 -0.03 -5.54 -16.03
N GLN A 201 0.40 -4.54 -15.26
CA GLN A 201 1.80 -4.21 -15.04
C GLN A 201 2.42 -5.10 -13.98
N GLY A 202 1.86 -6.28 -13.67
CA GLY A 202 2.07 -7.19 -12.51
C GLY A 202 2.88 -6.71 -11.31
N VAL A 203 2.49 -5.55 -10.79
CA VAL A 203 2.88 -5.04 -9.48
C VAL A 203 1.78 -5.45 -8.49
N ALA A 204 2.18 -5.98 -7.35
CA ALA A 204 1.24 -6.23 -6.26
C ALA A 204 0.99 -4.93 -5.49
N ILE A 205 -0.27 -4.60 -5.24
CA ILE A 205 -0.68 -3.51 -4.36
C ILE A 205 -1.06 -4.10 -3.02
N TYR A 206 -0.41 -3.62 -1.97
CA TYR A 206 -0.78 -3.87 -0.59
C TYR A 206 -1.30 -2.59 0.05
N GLN A 207 -2.24 -2.73 0.97
CA GLN A 207 -2.68 -1.65 1.85
C GLN A 207 -2.44 -2.06 3.30
N GLN A 208 -1.76 -1.21 4.06
CA GLN A 208 -1.68 -1.27 5.52
C GLN A 208 -2.48 -0.11 6.07
N ILE A 209 -3.36 -0.40 7.02
CA ILE A 209 -4.22 0.60 7.65
C ILE A 209 -3.70 0.88 9.06
N VAL A 210 -3.68 2.15 9.45
CA VAL A 210 -3.44 2.55 10.84
C VAL A 210 -4.52 1.98 11.76
N CYS A 211 -4.09 1.33 12.83
CA CYS A 211 -4.94 0.67 13.81
C CYS A 211 -4.58 1.16 15.21
N THR A 212 -5.56 1.17 16.10
CA THR A 212 -5.29 1.24 17.54
C THR A 212 -4.64 -0.07 17.99
N ASN A 213 -3.64 0.01 18.88
CA ASN A 213 -3.00 -1.18 19.43
C ASN A 213 -3.94 -1.94 20.38
N PHE A 214 -4.73 -2.87 19.84
CA PHE A 214 -5.68 -3.67 20.61
C PHE A 214 -5.00 -4.65 21.60
N THR A 215 -3.69 -4.89 21.47
CA THR A 215 -2.95 -5.80 22.36
C THR A 215 -2.57 -5.15 23.69
N GLY A 216 -2.65 -3.82 23.80
CA GLY A 216 -2.39 -3.07 25.03
C GLY A 216 -0.93 -3.03 25.49
N ILE A 217 0.01 -3.64 24.76
CA ILE A 217 1.44 -3.66 25.07
C ILE A 217 2.19 -3.00 23.90
N PRO A 218 2.96 -1.91 24.10
CA PRO A 218 3.32 -1.28 25.36
C PRO A 218 2.22 -0.39 25.98
N LYS A 219 1.26 0.19 25.22
CA LYS A 219 0.02 0.83 25.78
C LYS A 219 -1.19 0.75 24.82
N LEU A 220 -2.40 0.76 25.38
CA LEU A 220 -3.71 0.84 24.67
C LEU A 220 -3.90 2.11 23.82
N THR A 221 -3.09 3.15 24.06
CA THR A 221 -3.15 4.44 23.35
C THR A 221 -2.21 4.52 22.15
N ASP A 222 -1.43 3.47 21.88
CA ASP A 222 -0.45 3.48 20.80
C ASP A 222 -1.13 3.18 19.46
N LEU A 223 -0.62 3.81 18.40
CA LEU A 223 -1.02 3.53 17.03
C LEU A 223 -0.01 2.57 16.39
N ILE A 224 -0.49 1.67 15.54
CA ILE A 224 0.32 0.76 14.74
C ILE A 224 -0.14 0.80 13.28
N MET A 225 0.78 0.60 12.35
CA MET A 225 0.40 0.14 11.02
C MET A 225 0.05 -1.35 11.10
N GLY A 226 -1.14 -1.71 10.66
CA GLY A 226 -1.60 -3.10 10.64
C GLY A 226 -0.87 -3.95 9.60
N ARG A 227 -1.28 -5.21 9.46
CA ARG A 227 -0.68 -6.11 8.46
C ARG A 227 -1.02 -5.67 7.03
N PRO A 228 -0.10 -5.86 6.07
CA PRO A 228 -0.38 -5.58 4.66
C PRO A 228 -1.44 -6.53 4.10
N ILE A 229 -2.50 -5.96 3.52
CA ILE A 229 -3.56 -6.67 2.82
C ILE A 229 -3.34 -6.54 1.32
N ASN A 230 -3.25 -7.66 0.62
CA ASN A 230 -3.12 -7.67 -0.84
C ASN A 230 -4.45 -7.30 -1.49
N LEU A 231 -4.44 -6.27 -2.34
CA LEU A 231 -5.63 -5.74 -2.98
C LEU A 231 -5.86 -6.29 -4.38
N ASN A 232 -4.85 -6.91 -5.00
CA ASN A 232 -4.94 -7.50 -6.33
C ASN A 232 -4.30 -8.90 -6.38
N PRO A 233 -4.85 -9.90 -5.65
CA PRO A 233 -4.27 -11.25 -5.56
C PRO A 233 -4.07 -11.95 -6.91
N ASN A 234 -4.86 -11.57 -7.92
CA ASN A 234 -4.74 -12.09 -9.28
C ASN A 234 -3.38 -11.81 -9.94
N VAL A 235 -2.58 -10.88 -9.43
CA VAL A 235 -1.22 -10.61 -9.93
C VAL A 235 -0.28 -11.82 -9.81
N TYR A 236 -0.55 -12.72 -8.87
CA TYR A 236 0.24 -13.94 -8.64
C TYR A 236 -0.22 -15.13 -9.47
N THR A 237 -1.46 -15.11 -9.96
CA THR A 237 -2.05 -16.19 -10.77
C THR A 237 -2.09 -15.87 -12.25
N SER A 238 -2.07 -14.58 -12.60
CA SER A 238 -1.82 -14.13 -13.95
C SER A 238 -0.43 -14.61 -14.33
N LYS A 239 -0.33 -15.70 -15.12
CA LYS A 239 0.85 -15.99 -15.93
C LYS A 239 1.15 -14.70 -16.68
N ARG A 240 2.09 -13.89 -16.19
CA ARG A 240 2.21 -12.53 -16.72
C ARG A 240 2.57 -12.65 -18.19
N ALA A 241 1.77 -11.96 -18.99
CA ALA A 241 2.04 -11.63 -20.37
C ALA A 241 3.52 -11.29 -20.52
N LYS A 242 4.13 -11.74 -21.62
CA LYS A 242 5.41 -11.20 -22.08
C LYS A 242 5.33 -9.68 -21.91
N PRO A 243 6.36 -9.00 -21.39
CA PRO A 243 6.38 -7.55 -21.43
C PRO A 243 6.11 -7.19 -22.87
N ASN A 244 4.92 -6.65 -23.15
CA ASN A 244 4.56 -6.30 -24.50
C ASN A 244 5.65 -5.31 -24.92
N ASN A 245 6.35 -5.64 -25.99
CA ASN A 245 6.86 -4.64 -26.90
C ASN A 245 5.62 -3.87 -27.33
N PHE A 246 5.17 -2.92 -26.51
CA PHE A 246 4.31 -1.86 -26.98
C PHE A 246 5.20 -1.09 -27.94
N GLU A 247 5.11 -1.46 -29.22
CA GLU A 247 5.23 -0.48 -30.28
C GLU A 247 4.30 0.66 -29.87
N ILE A 248 4.92 1.74 -29.39
CA ILE A 248 4.27 3.02 -29.25
C ILE A 248 3.86 3.40 -30.66
N ARG A 249 2.62 3.05 -31.06
CA ARG A 249 2.03 3.67 -32.24
C ARG A 249 1.84 5.14 -31.87
N SER A 250 2.68 5.99 -32.45
CA SER A 250 2.48 7.43 -32.44
C SER A 250 1.06 7.71 -32.92
N ILE A 251 0.29 8.43 -32.10
CA ILE A 251 -0.99 8.97 -32.53
C ILE A 251 -0.67 9.96 -33.67
N PRO A 252 -1.29 9.85 -34.84
CA PRO A 252 -1.05 10.77 -35.95
C PRO A 252 -1.26 12.22 -35.47
N SER A 253 -0.27 13.06 -35.71
CA SER A 253 -0.29 14.50 -35.40
C SER A 253 -1.45 15.25 -36.07
N SER A 254 -2.17 14.62 -37.00
CA SER A 254 -3.37 15.14 -37.66
C SER A 254 -4.60 15.26 -36.75
N LEU A 255 -4.56 14.73 -35.52
CA LEU A 255 -5.65 14.84 -34.54
C LEU A 255 -5.53 16.04 -33.59
N TYR A 256 -4.49 16.86 -33.75
CA TYR A 256 -4.37 18.16 -33.08
C TYR A 256 -4.64 19.26 -34.12
N LYS A 257 -5.91 19.60 -34.31
CA LYS A 257 -6.35 20.89 -34.86
C LYS A 257 -7.03 21.68 -33.76
#